data_AF-A0A5J6SVU0-F1
#
_entry.id   AF-A0A5J6SVU0-F1
#
_cell.length_a   1.000
_cell.length_b   1.000
_cell.length_c   1.000
_cell.angle_alpha   90.00
_cell.angle_beta   90.00
_cell.angle_gamma   90.00
#
_symmetry.space_group_name_H-M   'P 1'
#
loop_
_entity.id
_entity.type
_entity.pdbx_description
1 polymer ?
#
loop_
_entity_poly.entity_id
_entity_poly.type
_entity_poly.pdbx_seq_one_letter_code
_entity_poly.pdbx_strand_id
1 'polypeptide(L)'
;SGSTLVTSSYVRLTPDERSKEGSIWNTVPCYLKDWEMHVQFKVHGLGKKNLNGDGIAIWYTRERLHPGPVFGNQDHFVGLAIFVDTFRNDLHGMDRSFPYISA
;
A
#
# COMPACT_ATOMS: atom_id res chain seq x y z
N SER A 1 1.58 -4.94 -11.58
CA SER A 1 2.66 -5.92 -11.37
C SER A 1 2.31 -6.83 -10.19
N GLY A 2 3.03 -7.94 -10.02
CA GLY A 2 2.82 -8.88 -8.91
C GLY A 2 1.45 -9.56 -8.96
N SER A 3 0.81 -9.73 -7.80
CA SER A 3 -0.50 -10.36 -7.64
C SER A 3 -1.69 -9.52 -8.12
N THR A 4 -1.43 -8.35 -8.72
CA THR A 4 -2.49 -7.41 -9.09
C THR A 4 -3.43 -8.01 -10.14
N LEU A 5 -4.73 -7.97 -9.85
CA LEU A 5 -5.81 -8.32 -10.76
C LEU A 5 -6.58 -7.06 -11.13
N VAL A 6 -6.88 -6.90 -12.42
CA VAL A 6 -7.75 -5.84 -12.94
C VAL A 6 -9.08 -6.44 -13.36
N THR A 7 -10.18 -5.84 -12.92
CA THR A 7 -11.54 -6.19 -13.33
C THR A 7 -12.24 -4.95 -13.91
N SER A 8 -13.48 -5.11 -14.39
CA SER A 8 -14.27 -3.98 -14.87
C SER A 8 -14.73 -3.02 -13.76
N SER A 9 -14.71 -3.43 -12.50
CA SER A 9 -15.26 -2.65 -11.38
C SER A 9 -14.24 -2.25 -10.31
N TYR A 10 -13.14 -2.99 -10.18
CA TYR A 10 -12.06 -2.66 -9.25
C TYR A 10 -10.71 -3.20 -9.72
N VAL A 11 -9.65 -2.59 -9.19
CA VAL A 11 -8.30 -3.16 -9.20
C VAL A 11 -8.04 -3.76 -7.83
N ARG A 12 -7.59 -5.01 -7.79
CA ARG A 12 -7.19 -5.70 -6.56
C ARG A 12 -5.68 -5.87 -6.57
N LEU A 13 -4.98 -5.29 -5.60
CA LEU A 13 -3.53 -5.43 -5.47
C LEU A 13 -3.15 -6.83 -4.99
N THR A 14 -3.79 -7.30 -3.91
CA THR A 14 -3.53 -8.62 -3.30
C THR A 14 -4.86 -9.36 -3.04
N PRO A 15 -4.91 -10.69 -3.24
CA PRO A 15 -5.99 -11.51 -2.70
C PRO A 15 -5.81 -11.71 -1.18
N ASP A 16 -6.83 -12.27 -0.51
CA ASP A 16 -6.77 -12.70 0.90
C ASP A 16 -5.96 -14.00 1.04
N GLU A 17 -4.69 -13.95 0.61
CA GLU A 17 -3.71 -15.02 0.66
C GLU A 17 -2.39 -14.48 1.24
N ARG A 18 -1.63 -15.34 1.90
CA ARG A 18 -0.34 -14.94 2.49
C ARG A 18 0.70 -14.65 1.41
N SER A 19 1.65 -13.78 1.74
CA SER A 19 2.86 -13.52 0.95
C SER A 19 2.55 -13.07 -0.49
N LYS A 20 1.64 -12.10 -0.61
CA LYS A 20 1.28 -11.48 -1.89
C LYS A 20 1.68 -10.01 -1.89
N GLU A 21 2.24 -9.61 -3.02
CA GLU A 21 2.61 -8.23 -3.29
C GLU A 21 2.05 -7.85 -4.66
N GLY A 22 1.37 -6.73 -4.74
CA GLY A 22 0.83 -6.20 -5.98
C GLY A 22 0.95 -4.69 -6.00
N SER A 23 1.25 -4.15 -7.18
CA SER A 23 1.38 -2.72 -7.38
C SER A 23 0.82 -2.29 -8.73
N ILE A 24 0.28 -1.07 -8.74
CA ILE A 24 -0.02 -0.31 -9.95
C ILE A 24 0.74 0.99 -9.91
N TRP A 25 1.18 1.45 -11.06
CA TRP A 25 1.99 2.66 -11.20
C TRP A 25 1.50 3.46 -12.39
N ASN A 26 1.39 4.78 -12.21
CA ASN A 26 1.10 5.67 -13.33
C ASN A 26 2.26 5.62 -14.35
N THR A 27 1.92 5.50 -15.62
CA THR A 27 2.89 5.44 -16.72
C THR A 27 3.41 6.81 -17.12
N VAL A 28 2.72 7.88 -16.73
CA VAL A 28 3.10 9.28 -16.99
C VAL A 28 3.52 9.96 -15.68
N PRO A 29 4.66 10.67 -15.63
CA PRO A 29 5.03 11.45 -14.44
C PRO A 29 4.06 12.60 -14.18
N CYS A 30 3.85 12.96 -12.91
CA CYS A 30 3.06 14.12 -12.52
C CYS A 30 3.98 15.35 -12.36
N TYR A 31 3.74 16.39 -13.16
CA TYR A 31 4.47 17.65 -13.16
C TYR A 31 3.69 18.83 -12.55
N LEU A 32 2.52 18.55 -11.95
CA LEU A 32 1.71 19.56 -11.29
C LEU A 32 2.42 20.01 -10.00
N LYS A 33 2.51 21.33 -9.80
CA LYS A 33 3.07 21.91 -8.56
C LYS A 33 2.11 21.71 -7.40
N ASP A 34 0.83 21.96 -7.64
CA ASP A 34 -0.26 21.82 -6.69
C ASP A 34 -1.21 20.74 -7.22
N TRP A 35 -1.49 19.74 -6.39
CA TRP A 35 -2.29 18.59 -6.78
C TRP A 35 -3.06 18.01 -5.59
N GLU A 36 -4.16 17.33 -5.89
CA GLU A 36 -4.98 16.59 -4.94
C GLU A 36 -5.29 15.21 -5.52
N MET A 37 -5.19 14.16 -4.70
CA MET A 37 -5.47 12.79 -5.11
C MET A 37 -6.58 12.21 -4.24
N HIS A 38 -7.68 11.78 -4.87
CA HIS A 38 -8.74 11.04 -4.20
C HIS A 38 -8.56 9.55 -4.47
N VAL A 39 -8.43 8.76 -3.40
CA VAL A 39 -8.29 7.31 -3.50
C VAL A 39 -9.48 6.66 -2.81
N GLN A 40 -10.37 6.07 -3.60
CA GLN A 40 -11.40 5.18 -3.08
C GLN A 40 -10.83 3.76 -3.01
N PHE A 41 -10.61 3.25 -1.80
CA PHE A 41 -10.05 1.92 -1.57
C PHE A 41 -10.92 1.11 -0.62
N LYS A 42 -10.67 -0.20 -0.60
CA LYS A 42 -11.28 -1.14 0.34
C LYS A 42 -10.25 -2.18 0.76
N VAL A 43 -9.98 -2.27 2.06
CA VAL A 43 -9.24 -3.38 2.66
C VAL A 43 -10.26 -4.29 3.37
N HIS A 44 -10.28 -5.58 3.03
CA HIS A 44 -11.18 -6.55 3.64
C HIS A 44 -10.56 -7.95 3.60
N GLY A 45 -10.92 -8.81 4.55
CA GLY A 45 -10.46 -10.18 4.65
C GLY A 45 -11.28 -10.98 5.64
N LEU A 46 -11.09 -12.30 5.66
CA LEU A 46 -11.81 -13.22 6.55
C LEU A 46 -11.02 -13.58 7.83
N GLY A 47 -9.79 -13.09 7.98
CA GLY A 47 -8.95 -13.40 9.14
C GLY A 47 -9.57 -12.93 10.45
N LYS A 48 -9.48 -13.79 11.48
CA LYS A 48 -10.02 -13.56 12.81
C LYS A 48 -8.95 -12.89 13.70
N LYS A 49 -9.39 -12.16 14.74
CA LYS A 49 -8.55 -11.68 15.85
C LYS A 49 -7.27 -10.95 15.41
N ASN A 50 -7.41 -9.95 14.53
CA ASN A 50 -6.32 -9.09 14.05
C ASN A 50 -5.22 -9.77 13.21
N LEU A 51 -5.45 -10.99 12.72
CA LEU A 51 -4.53 -11.67 11.79
C LEU A 51 -4.81 -11.27 10.33
N ASN A 52 -4.89 -9.98 10.06
CA ASN A 52 -5.07 -9.41 8.72
C ASN A 52 -4.01 -8.33 8.52
N GLY A 53 -3.28 -8.37 7.41
CA GLY A 53 -2.14 -7.49 7.16
C GLY A 53 -1.54 -7.70 5.77
N ASP A 54 -0.64 -6.83 5.32
CA ASP A 54 -0.04 -5.73 6.10
C ASP A 54 -0.75 -4.39 5.89
N GLY A 55 -1.31 -4.13 4.70
CA GLY A 55 -2.01 -2.88 4.39
C GLY A 55 -1.78 -2.42 2.95
N ILE A 56 -1.87 -1.10 2.72
CA ILE A 56 -1.58 -0.50 1.40
C ILE A 56 -0.71 0.75 1.54
N ALA A 57 -0.01 1.09 0.47
CA ALA A 57 0.75 2.34 0.37
C ALA A 57 0.37 3.11 -0.90
N ILE A 58 0.28 4.43 -0.80
CA ILE A 58 0.12 5.37 -1.92
C ILE A 58 1.45 6.08 -2.12
N TRP A 59 1.95 6.09 -3.36
CA TRP A 59 3.30 6.55 -3.68
C TRP A 59 3.28 7.77 -4.59
N TYR A 60 4.07 8.78 -4.22
CA TYR A 60 4.51 9.85 -5.11
C TYR A 60 6.04 9.89 -5.08
N THR A 61 6.66 9.11 -5.96
CA THR A 61 8.11 8.82 -5.92
C THR A 61 8.79 9.09 -7.25
N ARG A 62 10.10 9.34 -7.19
CA ARG A 62 10.96 9.54 -8.37
C ARG A 62 11.04 8.29 -9.25
N GLU A 63 11.17 7.13 -8.62
CA GLU A 63 11.27 5.82 -9.27
C GLU A 63 9.95 5.07 -9.12
N ARG A 64 9.63 4.22 -10.10
CA ARG A 64 8.41 3.39 -10.14
C ARG A 64 8.75 1.96 -10.54
N LEU A 65 7.90 1.01 -10.18
CA LEU A 65 8.03 -0.41 -10.56
C LEU A 65 9.29 -1.11 -10.02
N HIS A 66 9.83 -0.65 -8.90
CA HIS A 66 10.88 -1.35 -8.16
C HIS A 66 10.25 -2.12 -6.99
N PRO A 67 10.07 -3.44 -7.08
CA PRO A 67 9.49 -4.22 -5.98
C PRO A 67 10.43 -4.23 -4.76
N GLY A 68 9.85 -4.39 -3.58
CA GLY A 68 10.61 -4.43 -2.33
C GLY A 68 9.72 -4.57 -1.10
N PRO A 69 10.34 -4.58 0.10
CA PRO A 69 9.67 -4.97 1.34
C PRO A 69 8.68 -3.92 1.86
N VAL A 70 8.67 -2.70 1.31
CA VAL A 70 7.83 -1.62 1.81
C VAL A 70 6.51 -1.61 1.03
N PHE A 71 5.53 -2.39 1.49
CA PHE A 71 4.20 -2.50 0.86
C PHE A 71 4.27 -2.72 -0.67
N GLY A 72 5.22 -3.55 -1.13
CA GLY A 72 5.42 -3.88 -2.55
C GLY A 72 6.26 -2.87 -3.35
N ASN A 73 6.95 -1.94 -2.68
CA ASN A 73 7.93 -1.02 -3.29
C ASN A 73 9.30 -1.12 -2.60
N GLN A 74 10.33 -0.62 -3.29
CA GLN A 74 11.70 -0.59 -2.77
C GLN A 74 11.83 0.20 -1.46
N ASP A 75 12.76 -0.23 -0.62
CA ASP A 75 13.24 0.56 0.50
C ASP A 75 14.07 1.77 0.00
N HIS A 76 14.27 2.78 0.85
CA HIS A 76 15.03 4.00 0.57
C HIS A 76 14.55 4.79 -0.66
N PHE A 77 13.23 4.86 -0.87
CA PHE A 77 12.64 5.64 -1.94
C PHE A 77 12.86 7.16 -1.77
N VAL A 78 12.84 7.89 -2.88
CA VAL A 78 12.87 9.35 -2.90
C VAL A 78 11.48 9.86 -3.30
N GLY A 79 10.80 10.52 -2.37
CA GLY A 79 9.47 11.09 -2.57
C GLY A 79 8.61 11.02 -1.32
N LEU A 80 7.31 10.85 -1.52
CA LEU A 80 6.30 10.71 -0.48
C LEU A 80 5.66 9.31 -0.55
N ALA A 81 5.39 8.75 0.61
CA ALA A 81 4.56 7.56 0.76
C ALA A 81 3.47 7.86 1.79
N ILE A 82 2.24 7.43 1.53
CA ILE A 82 1.18 7.42 2.55
C ILE A 82 0.88 5.96 2.84
N PHE A 83 1.15 5.53 4.08
CA PHE A 83 0.92 4.16 4.53
C PHE A 83 -0.43 4.05 5.23
N VAL A 84 -1.23 3.08 4.82
CA VAL A 84 -2.41 2.61 5.56
C VAL A 84 -2.05 1.24 6.12
N ASP A 85 -1.44 1.24 7.31
CA ASP A 85 -0.95 0.03 7.97
C ASP A 85 -2.07 -0.59 8.81
N THR A 86 -2.33 -1.87 8.59
CA THR A 86 -3.42 -2.60 9.22
C THR A 86 -2.94 -3.58 10.30
N PHE A 87 -1.63 -3.81 10.40
CA PHE A 87 -1.09 -4.85 11.28
C PHE A 87 0.01 -4.32 12.20
N ARG A 88 -0.13 -4.60 13.50
CA ARG A 88 0.87 -4.22 14.51
C ARG A 88 2.07 -5.16 14.43
N ASN A 89 3.10 -4.73 13.69
CA ASN A 89 4.36 -5.46 13.59
C ASN A 89 5.24 -5.33 14.85
N ASP A 90 5.17 -4.20 15.56
CA ASP A 90 5.99 -3.95 16.76
C ASP A 90 5.19 -4.16 18.06
N LEU A 91 5.55 -5.20 18.81
CA LEU A 91 4.94 -5.53 20.10
C LEU A 91 5.48 -4.66 21.26
N HIS A 92 6.62 -3.98 21.07
CA HIS A 92 7.31 -3.20 22.10
C HIS A 92 7.38 -1.69 21.82
N GLY A 93 6.94 -1.25 20.64
CA GLY A 93 6.90 0.14 20.23
C GLY A 93 5.82 0.97 20.91
N MET A 94 5.75 2.25 20.52
CA MET A 94 4.70 3.17 20.95
C MET A 94 3.31 2.56 20.80
N ASP A 95 2.44 2.81 21.77
CA ASP A 95 1.08 2.29 21.77
C ASP A 95 0.23 3.03 20.73
N ARG A 96 0.23 2.50 19.50
CA ARG A 96 -0.58 2.99 18.38
C ARG A 96 -1.78 2.08 18.19
N SER A 97 -2.96 2.69 18.01
CA SER A 97 -4.14 1.97 17.56
C SER A 97 -4.04 1.69 16.06
N PHE A 98 -4.36 0.46 15.65
CA PHE A 98 -4.40 0.06 14.24
C PHE A 98 -5.85 -0.11 13.76
N PRO A 99 -6.17 0.16 12.48
CA PRO A 99 -5.26 0.64 11.43
C PRO A 99 -4.67 2.03 11.69
N TYR A 100 -3.45 2.28 11.21
CA TYR A 100 -2.71 3.53 11.41
C TYR A 100 -2.31 4.12 10.07
N ILE A 101 -2.57 5.42 9.88
CA ILE A 101 -2.19 6.15 8.67
C ILE A 101 -1.02 7.08 8.97
N SER A 102 0.02 7.04 8.13
CA SER A 102 1.22 7.85 8.26
C SER A 102 1.78 8.29 6.90
N ALA A 103 2.64 9.31 6.91
CA ALA A 103 3.30 9.87 5.74
C ALA A 103 4.77 10.19 6.04
#